data_AF-A0A3D5VPV0-F1
#
_entry.id   AF-A0A3D5VPV0-F1
#
_cell.length_a   1.000
_cell.length_b   1.000
_cell.length_c   1.000
_cell.angle_alpha   90.00
_cell.angle_beta   90.00
_cell.angle_gamma   90.00
#
_symmetry.space_group_name_H-M   'P 1'
#
loop_
_entity.id
_entity.type
_entity.pdbx_description
1 polymer ?
#
loop_
_entity_poly.entity_id
_entity_poly.type
_entity_poly.pdbx_seq_one_letter_code
_entity_poly.pdbx_strand_id
1 'polypeptide(L)'
;MNDHWWWIAGLLTPVAIAVLGFYAYVEQQARLLKTRSGPIPGGLRFEANGWSVEVQRAAQQVQVKTRMGHYTREPLAGGAGQEQRGPLTAALPAPGLHIEVTRAAPPEPGQPALPKGLCSVVFRASDETAFAAAEKTGGERHVLRLEGVPEPVAANFQQFAGQIRVWVEKLDHNLGLQMQLRQQRAEAEAAAQARALARAQKAEEQPPQPDLEPAAQIALWRKAAGFSGTSDVGYTEDGKIDWFIDLDPRGRITLHADRHTIHTTLLGATIASLAGELEVAVRDDYWSEAEPELQSFRLFKGAHSDVRRAWRERLEILCDKLRNGEISPG
;
A
#
# COMPACT_ATOMS: atom_id res chain seq x y z
N MET A 1 -13.05 92.02 17.22
CA MET A 1 -12.51 90.86 16.48
C MET A 1 -12.31 89.74 17.49
N ASN A 2 -13.22 88.77 17.61
CA ASN A 2 -12.98 87.45 18.27
C ASN A 2 -14.18 86.47 18.28
N ASP A 3 -15.37 86.84 17.83
CA ASP A 3 -16.52 85.91 17.91
C ASP A 3 -16.58 84.86 16.80
N HIS A 4 -16.03 85.12 15.61
CA HIS A 4 -16.05 84.15 14.51
C HIS A 4 -15.20 82.90 14.76
N TRP A 5 -14.15 82.99 15.58
CA TRP A 5 -13.26 81.86 15.84
C TRP A 5 -13.94 80.78 16.68
N TRP A 6 -14.75 81.16 17.67
CA TRP A 6 -15.50 80.24 18.53
C TRP A 6 -16.56 79.43 17.77
N TRP A 7 -17.22 80.03 16.77
CA TRP A 7 -18.16 79.32 15.90
C TRP A 7 -17.46 78.32 14.97
N ILE A 8 -16.29 78.67 14.43
CA ILE A 8 -15.49 77.78 13.58
C ILE A 8 -14.94 76.61 14.40
N ALA A 9 -14.44 76.86 15.61
CA ALA A 9 -13.98 75.80 16.51
C ALA A 9 -15.14 74.92 17.03
N GLY A 10 -16.31 75.51 17.34
CA GLY A 10 -17.50 74.77 17.76
C GLY A 10 -18.07 73.83 16.69
N LEU A 11 -17.91 74.17 15.40
CA LEU A 11 -18.34 73.34 14.26
C LEU A 11 -17.29 72.30 13.84
N LEU A 12 -15.99 72.63 13.90
CA LEU A 12 -14.92 71.70 13.50
C LEU A 12 -14.69 70.56 14.50
N THR A 13 -14.92 70.80 15.80
CA THR A 13 -14.72 69.79 16.85
C THR A 13 -15.62 68.54 16.69
N PRO A 14 -16.96 68.65 16.52
CA PRO A 14 -17.81 67.47 16.31
C PRO A 14 -17.53 66.74 14.99
N VAL A 15 -17.13 67.46 13.94
CA VAL A 15 -16.71 66.86 12.67
C VAL A 15 -15.42 66.05 12.84
N ALA A 16 -14.43 66.58 13.54
CA ALA A 16 -13.19 65.86 13.82
C ALA A 16 -13.44 64.60 14.68
N ILE A 17 -14.31 64.68 15.69
CA ILE A 17 -14.71 63.51 16.51
C ILE A 17 -15.45 62.47 15.66
N ALA A 18 -16.36 62.89 14.77
CA ALA A 18 -17.06 61.99 13.88
C ALA A 18 -16.11 61.29 12.89
N VAL A 19 -15.13 62.01 12.32
CA VAL A 19 -14.11 61.45 11.43
C VAL A 19 -13.21 60.45 12.17
N LEU A 20 -12.77 60.78 13.40
CA LEU A 20 -11.99 59.87 14.22
C LEU A 20 -12.79 58.63 14.63
N GLY A 21 -14.07 58.80 15.00
CA GLY A 21 -14.97 57.69 15.30
C GLY A 21 -15.22 56.78 14.10
N PHE A 22 -15.39 57.37 12.91
CA PHE A 22 -15.50 56.61 11.66
C PHE A 22 -14.21 55.88 11.33
N TYR A 23 -13.04 56.52 11.47
CA TYR A 23 -11.75 55.87 11.27
C TYR A 23 -11.55 54.70 12.24
N ALA A 24 -11.85 54.90 13.53
CA ALA A 24 -11.78 53.84 14.54
C ALA A 24 -12.74 52.68 14.21
N TYR A 25 -13.95 52.99 13.74
CA TYR A 25 -14.92 51.99 13.27
C TYR A 25 -14.40 51.20 12.07
N VAL A 26 -13.86 51.87 11.05
CA VAL A 26 -13.26 51.23 9.87
C VAL A 26 -12.06 50.38 10.26
N GLU A 27 -11.19 50.86 11.15
CA GLU A 27 -10.05 50.11 11.63
C GLU A 27 -10.48 48.87 12.44
N GLN A 28 -11.53 49.00 13.24
CA GLN A 28 -12.12 47.88 13.98
C GLN A 28 -12.72 46.84 13.02
N GLN A 29 -13.45 47.26 11.98
CA GLN A 29 -13.94 46.36 10.92
C GLN A 29 -12.78 45.69 10.18
N ALA A 30 -11.71 46.42 9.85
CA ALA A 30 -10.52 45.86 9.23
C ALA A 30 -9.83 44.82 10.12
N ARG A 31 -9.80 45.01 11.45
CA ARG A 31 -9.28 44.01 12.39
C ARG A 31 -10.09 42.72 12.39
N LEU A 32 -11.42 42.79 12.24
CA LEU A 32 -12.27 41.59 12.14
C LEU A 32 -11.96 40.75 10.89
N LEU A 33 -11.44 41.39 9.84
CA LEU A 33 -11.11 40.76 8.55
C LEU A 33 -9.64 40.33 8.44
N LYS A 34 -8.79 40.62 9.44
CA LYS A 34 -7.38 40.21 9.42
C LYS A 34 -7.29 38.68 9.48
N THR A 35 -6.69 38.11 8.44
CA THR A 35 -6.32 36.70 8.38
C THR A 35 -4.81 36.55 8.36
N ARG A 36 -4.28 35.51 9.00
CA ARG A 36 -2.89 35.10 8.90
C ARG A 36 -2.85 33.65 8.45
N SER A 37 -2.04 33.36 7.44
CA SER A 37 -1.79 32.00 6.98
C SER A 37 -0.29 31.81 6.79
N GLY A 38 0.27 30.74 7.31
CA GLY A 38 1.69 30.49 7.16
C GLY A 38 2.16 29.14 7.70
N PRO A 39 3.42 28.79 7.40
CA PRO A 39 4.05 27.62 7.97
C PRO A 39 4.27 27.78 9.47
N ILE A 40 4.07 26.69 10.20
CA ILE A 40 4.43 26.53 11.60
C ILE A 40 5.29 25.27 11.74
N PRO A 41 6.08 25.13 12.83
CA PRO A 41 6.74 23.85 13.11
C PRO A 41 5.73 22.70 13.08
N GLY A 42 5.94 21.72 12.21
CA GLY A 42 5.05 20.56 12.07
C GLY A 42 3.86 20.72 11.12
N GLY A 43 3.66 21.88 10.49
CA GLY A 43 2.61 22.02 9.47
C GLY A 43 2.26 23.45 9.03
N LEU A 44 0.96 23.72 8.90
CA LEU A 44 0.41 24.96 8.37
C LEU A 44 -0.67 25.47 9.32
N ARG A 45 -0.73 26.79 9.54
CA ARG A 45 -1.77 27.40 10.37
C ARG A 45 -2.45 28.54 9.64
N PHE A 46 -3.76 28.57 9.75
CA PHE A 46 -4.62 29.68 9.40
C PHE A 46 -5.25 30.24 10.67
N GLU A 47 -5.28 31.56 10.79
CA GLU A 47 -5.85 32.27 11.93
C GLU A 47 -6.69 33.43 11.43
N ALA A 48 -7.93 33.49 11.90
CA ALA A 48 -8.85 34.58 11.68
C ALA A 48 -9.48 34.99 13.01
N ASN A 49 -10.22 36.09 13.03
CA ASN A 49 -10.88 36.50 14.26
C ASN A 49 -11.94 35.46 14.67
N GLY A 50 -11.75 34.87 15.85
CA GLY A 50 -12.70 33.93 16.45
C GLY A 50 -12.52 32.47 16.04
N TRP A 51 -11.60 32.14 15.12
CA TRP A 51 -11.29 30.75 14.78
C TRP A 51 -9.90 30.58 14.14
N SER A 52 -9.35 29.39 14.26
CA SER A 52 -8.08 29.01 13.66
C SER A 52 -8.08 27.56 13.21
N VAL A 53 -7.34 27.25 12.15
CA VAL A 53 -7.13 25.90 11.63
C VAL A 53 -5.65 25.61 11.65
N GLU A 54 -5.28 24.49 12.23
CA GLU A 54 -3.91 24.03 12.34
C GLU A 54 -3.78 22.63 11.74
N VAL A 55 -2.87 22.49 10.78
CA VAL A 55 -2.52 21.22 10.16
C VAL A 55 -1.38 20.60 10.95
N GLN A 56 -1.63 19.43 11.53
CA GLN A 56 -0.64 18.66 12.29
C GLN A 56 -0.17 17.48 11.44
N ARG A 57 0.91 17.68 10.68
CA ARG A 57 1.36 16.68 9.69
C ARG A 57 1.81 15.37 10.31
N ALA A 58 2.50 15.44 11.46
CA ALA A 58 2.99 14.27 12.17
C ALA A 58 1.85 13.39 12.71
N ALA A 59 0.78 14.02 13.21
CA ALA A 59 -0.41 13.33 13.70
C ALA A 59 -1.43 13.00 12.60
N GLN A 60 -1.21 13.46 11.36
CA GLN A 60 -2.15 13.35 10.24
C GLN A 60 -3.55 13.86 10.58
N GLN A 61 -3.62 15.01 11.26
CA GLN A 61 -4.87 15.62 11.73
C GLN A 61 -4.95 17.11 11.39
N VAL A 62 -6.17 17.62 11.32
CA VAL A 62 -6.49 19.04 11.21
C VAL A 62 -7.24 19.46 12.47
N GLN A 63 -6.63 20.34 13.25
CA GLN A 63 -7.24 20.90 14.45
C GLN A 63 -7.94 22.22 14.10
N VAL A 64 -9.23 22.30 14.40
CA VAL A 64 -10.03 23.52 14.22
C VAL A 64 -10.45 24.04 15.59
N LYS A 65 -10.01 25.25 15.93
CA LYS A 65 -10.44 25.98 17.13
C LYS A 65 -11.42 27.05 16.70
N THR A 66 -12.60 27.10 17.31
CA THR A 66 -13.61 28.11 17.01
C THR A 66 -14.28 28.59 18.29
N ARG A 67 -14.66 29.87 18.35
CA ARG A 67 -15.51 30.43 19.39
C ARG A 67 -16.98 30.09 19.19
N MET A 68 -17.38 29.85 17.93
CA MET A 68 -18.74 29.45 17.55
C MET A 68 -18.67 28.46 16.38
N GLY A 69 -18.99 27.21 16.65
CA GLY A 69 -19.15 26.18 15.63
C GLY A 69 -20.24 25.18 15.99
N HIS A 70 -20.68 24.44 14.99
CA HIS A 70 -21.59 23.31 15.12
C HIS A 70 -20.81 22.05 14.76
N TYR A 71 -20.57 21.19 15.74
CA TYR A 71 -19.81 19.97 15.57
C TYR A 71 -20.71 18.76 15.80
N THR A 72 -20.72 17.85 14.84
CA THR A 72 -21.44 16.58 14.91
C THR A 72 -20.45 15.44 14.74
N ARG A 73 -20.56 14.43 15.61
CA ARG A 73 -19.77 13.20 15.60
C ARG A 73 -20.72 12.02 15.56
N GLU A 74 -20.61 11.20 14.53
CA GLU A 74 -21.44 10.02 14.32
C GLU A 74 -20.58 8.76 14.29
N PRO A 75 -20.76 7.81 15.22
CA PRO A 75 -20.04 6.54 15.19
C PRO A 75 -20.56 5.64 14.07
N LEU A 76 -19.64 5.07 13.28
CA LEU A 76 -19.97 4.18 12.16
C LEU A 76 -20.50 2.81 12.62
N ALA A 77 -20.11 2.37 13.82
CA ALA A 77 -20.52 1.07 14.39
C ALA A 77 -21.94 1.06 14.97
N GLY A 78 -22.71 2.15 14.79
CA GLY A 78 -24.01 2.34 15.43
C GLY A 78 -23.87 2.85 16.86
N GLY A 79 -24.61 3.90 17.19
CA GLY A 79 -24.55 4.56 18.50
C GLY A 79 -25.21 5.94 18.46
N ALA A 80 -25.37 6.56 19.64
CA ALA A 80 -25.88 7.92 19.71
C ALA A 80 -24.83 8.90 19.16
N GLY A 81 -25.23 9.72 18.18
CA GLY A 81 -24.40 10.83 17.71
C GLY A 81 -24.21 11.87 18.80
N GLN A 82 -23.05 12.52 18.79
CA GLN A 82 -22.75 13.64 19.68
C GLN A 82 -22.82 14.94 18.88
N GLU A 83 -23.65 15.88 19.33
CA GLU A 83 -23.71 17.24 18.79
C GLU A 83 -23.19 18.23 19.84
N GLN A 84 -22.31 19.14 19.42
CA GLN A 84 -21.79 20.21 20.26
C GLN A 84 -21.89 21.54 19.51
N ARG A 85 -22.37 22.58 20.22
CA ARG A 85 -22.49 23.94 19.69
C ARG A 85 -21.71 24.92 20.57
N GLY A 86 -21.13 25.94 19.96
CA GLY A 86 -20.42 27.02 20.66
C GLY A 86 -18.89 26.91 20.58
N PRO A 87 -18.15 27.35 21.61
CA PRO A 87 -16.69 27.33 21.57
C PRO A 87 -16.17 25.90 21.71
N LEU A 88 -15.36 25.46 20.76
CA LEU A 88 -14.81 24.11 20.75
C LEU A 88 -13.45 24.05 20.03
N THR A 89 -12.71 22.99 20.35
CA THR A 89 -11.50 22.58 19.63
C THR A 89 -11.74 21.16 19.11
N ALA A 90 -11.92 21.02 17.80
CA ALA A 90 -12.11 19.73 17.14
C ALA A 90 -10.79 19.29 16.51
N ALA A 91 -10.41 18.02 16.72
CA ALA A 91 -9.35 17.36 15.97
C ALA A 91 -10.02 16.46 14.94
N LEU A 92 -9.78 16.74 13.66
CA LEU A 92 -10.36 16.00 12.54
C LEU A 92 -9.27 15.16 11.88
N PRO A 93 -9.53 13.90 11.50
CA PRO A 93 -8.59 13.14 10.70
C PRO A 93 -8.34 13.82 9.37
N ALA A 94 -7.09 13.80 8.89
CA ALA A 94 -6.74 14.33 7.59
C ALA A 94 -7.11 13.41 6.43
N PRO A 95 -6.92 12.07 6.50
CA PRO A 95 -7.38 11.17 5.44
C PRO A 95 -8.88 11.31 5.18
N GLY A 96 -9.30 11.43 3.92
CA GLY A 96 -10.69 11.64 3.54
C GLY A 96 -11.32 12.97 4.02
N LEU A 97 -10.52 13.95 4.45
CA LEU A 97 -11.01 15.26 4.86
C LEU A 97 -11.45 16.09 3.65
N HIS A 98 -12.73 16.50 3.66
CA HIS A 98 -13.30 17.43 2.71
C HIS A 98 -13.64 18.76 3.38
N ILE A 99 -13.18 19.85 2.77
CA ILE A 99 -13.45 21.21 3.22
C ILE A 99 -14.29 21.90 2.16
N GLU A 100 -15.51 22.28 2.49
CA GLU A 100 -16.44 23.01 1.63
C GLU A 100 -16.59 24.45 2.12
N VAL A 101 -16.47 25.41 1.21
CA VAL A 101 -16.76 26.83 1.49
C VAL A 101 -17.93 27.21 0.62
N THR A 102 -19.10 27.43 1.23
CA THR A 102 -20.32 27.79 0.53
C THR A 102 -20.65 29.25 0.82
N ARG A 103 -20.90 30.04 -0.22
CA ARG A 103 -21.60 31.32 -0.06
C ARG A 103 -23.02 31.00 0.35
N ALA A 104 -23.59 31.75 1.29
CA ALA A 104 -24.96 31.51 1.75
C ALA A 104 -25.90 31.28 0.55
N ALA A 105 -26.39 30.05 0.43
CA ALA A 105 -27.39 29.67 -0.56
C ALA A 105 -28.74 30.34 -0.22
N PRO A 106 -29.69 30.41 -1.17
CA PRO A 106 -31.06 30.78 -0.82
C PRO A 106 -31.55 29.90 0.34
N PRO A 107 -32.28 30.44 1.31
CA PRO A 107 -32.71 29.69 2.47
C PRO A 107 -33.50 28.44 2.05
N GLU A 108 -33.16 27.28 2.61
CA GLU A 108 -34.08 26.15 2.65
C GLU A 108 -35.36 26.55 3.41
N PRO A 109 -36.55 26.07 3.01
CA PRO A 109 -37.80 26.44 3.66
C PRO A 109 -37.76 26.06 5.15
N GLY A 110 -37.69 27.08 6.02
CA GLY A 110 -37.64 26.91 7.47
C GLY A 110 -36.38 27.42 8.17
N GLN A 111 -35.33 27.83 7.44
CA GLN A 111 -34.13 28.43 8.04
C GLN A 111 -34.02 29.94 7.77
N PRO A 112 -33.60 30.75 8.76
CA PRO A 112 -33.36 32.17 8.55
C PRO A 112 -32.19 32.36 7.57
N ALA A 113 -32.43 33.15 6.51
CA ALA A 113 -31.40 33.46 5.53
C ALA A 113 -30.20 34.17 6.18
N LEU A 114 -29.00 33.67 5.93
CA LEU A 114 -27.77 34.36 6.34
C LEU A 114 -27.66 35.72 5.64
N PRO A 115 -27.23 36.79 6.34
CA PRO A 115 -26.98 38.10 5.76
C PRO A 115 -26.05 38.03 4.53
N LYS A 116 -26.32 38.85 3.50
CA LYS A 116 -25.45 38.98 2.32
C LYS A 116 -24.01 39.30 2.73
N GLY A 117 -23.02 38.63 2.13
CA GLY A 117 -21.59 38.81 2.42
C GLY A 117 -21.01 37.86 3.48
N LEU A 118 -21.78 36.86 3.91
CA LEU A 118 -21.34 35.80 4.83
C LEU A 118 -21.34 34.43 4.14
N CYS A 119 -20.37 33.60 4.51
CA CYS A 119 -20.14 32.26 4.02
C CYS A 119 -20.25 31.24 5.16
N SER A 120 -20.47 29.97 4.80
CA SER A 120 -20.32 28.82 5.68
C SER A 120 -19.10 28.01 5.26
N VAL A 121 -18.34 27.54 6.25
CA VAL A 121 -17.22 26.62 6.07
C VAL A 121 -17.57 25.31 6.74
N VAL A 122 -17.57 24.22 5.99
CA VAL A 122 -17.89 22.87 6.48
C VAL A 122 -16.69 21.96 6.31
N PHE A 123 -16.26 21.33 7.39
CA PHE A 123 -15.27 20.26 7.39
C PHE A 123 -16.00 18.94 7.56
N ARG A 124 -15.77 18.00 6.65
CA ARG A 124 -16.28 16.62 6.71
C ARG A 124 -15.08 15.70 6.75
N ALA A 125 -14.97 14.87 7.77
CA ALA A 125 -13.86 13.93 7.91
C ALA A 125 -14.40 12.56 8.33
N SER A 126 -13.71 11.49 7.94
CA SER A 126 -14.07 10.12 8.31
C SER A 126 -12.81 9.34 8.65
N ASP A 127 -12.84 8.64 9.79
CA ASP A 127 -11.77 7.73 10.19
C ASP A 127 -11.83 6.38 9.48
N GLU A 128 -12.88 6.12 8.69
CA GLU A 128 -13.18 4.82 8.07
C GLU A 128 -12.00 4.25 7.26
N THR A 129 -11.38 5.06 6.40
CA THR A 129 -10.28 4.63 5.54
C THR A 129 -9.00 4.34 6.34
N ALA A 130 -8.72 5.16 7.35
CA ALA A 130 -7.57 4.97 8.24
C ALA A 130 -7.75 3.75 9.16
N PHE A 131 -8.98 3.51 9.66
CA PHE A 131 -9.31 2.34 10.47
C PHE A 131 -9.26 1.05 9.65
N ALA A 132 -9.79 1.06 8.42
CA ALA A 132 -9.66 -0.04 7.48
C ALA A 132 -8.18 -0.35 7.19
N ALA A 133 -7.33 0.66 6.99
CA ALA A 133 -5.90 0.48 6.79
C ALA A 133 -5.19 -0.11 8.03
N ALA A 134 -5.76 0.08 9.23
CA ALA A 134 -5.22 -0.41 10.48
C ALA A 134 -5.90 -1.70 10.97
N GLU A 135 -6.76 -2.31 10.15
CA GLU A 135 -7.56 -3.52 10.50
C GLU A 135 -8.40 -3.33 11.78
N LYS A 136 -8.80 -2.09 12.06
CA LYS A 136 -9.65 -1.76 13.20
C LYS A 136 -11.09 -1.67 12.72
N THR A 137 -11.99 -2.32 13.47
CA THR A 137 -13.43 -2.20 13.24
C THR A 137 -13.96 -0.89 13.83
N GLY A 138 -14.95 -0.30 13.17
CA GLY A 138 -15.57 0.96 13.59
C GLY A 138 -15.02 2.18 12.86
N GLY A 139 -14.98 3.31 13.56
CA GLY A 139 -14.63 4.61 13.01
C GLY A 139 -15.74 5.63 13.21
N GLU A 140 -15.46 6.88 12.87
CA GLU A 140 -16.34 8.01 13.19
C GLU A 140 -16.38 8.99 12.02
N ARG A 141 -17.56 9.56 11.81
CA ARG A 141 -17.78 10.66 10.88
C ARG A 141 -17.87 11.95 11.66
N HIS A 142 -17.10 12.93 11.23
CA HIS A 142 -16.99 14.23 11.86
C HIS A 142 -17.49 15.29 10.89
N VAL A 143 -18.42 16.13 11.34
CA VAL A 143 -18.87 17.30 10.59
C VAL A 143 -18.72 18.52 11.48
N LEU A 144 -17.87 19.47 11.08
CA LEU A 144 -17.74 20.77 11.73
C LEU A 144 -18.20 21.87 10.78
N ARG A 145 -19.21 22.63 11.20
CA ARG A 145 -19.72 23.79 10.47
C ARG A 145 -19.40 25.08 11.21
N LEU A 146 -18.80 26.01 10.49
CA LEU A 146 -18.60 27.40 10.88
C LEU A 146 -19.56 28.26 10.04
N GLU A 147 -20.43 29.03 10.69
CA GLU A 147 -21.38 29.93 10.02
C GLU A 147 -21.00 31.39 10.25
N GLY A 148 -21.47 32.27 9.37
CA GLY A 148 -21.22 33.71 9.52
C GLY A 148 -19.78 34.14 9.25
N VAL A 149 -19.03 33.40 8.42
CA VAL A 149 -17.66 33.77 8.06
C VAL A 149 -17.69 34.91 7.03
N PRO A 150 -17.04 36.06 7.27
CA PRO A 150 -17.01 37.14 6.28
C PRO A 150 -16.41 36.67 4.94
N GLU A 151 -17.02 37.08 3.82
CA GLU A 151 -16.59 36.66 2.48
C GLU A 151 -15.08 36.86 2.20
N PRO A 152 -14.43 37.98 2.57
CA PRO A 152 -12.98 38.14 2.38
C PRO A 152 -12.16 37.13 3.17
N VAL A 153 -12.60 36.80 4.40
CA VAL A 153 -11.96 35.80 5.25
C VAL A 153 -12.14 34.40 4.66
N ALA A 154 -13.34 34.10 4.16
CA ALA A 154 -13.64 32.84 3.49
C ALA A 154 -12.82 32.65 2.20
N ALA A 155 -12.61 33.73 1.42
CA ALA A 155 -11.77 33.69 0.23
C ALA A 155 -10.28 33.40 0.56
N ASN A 156 -9.73 34.06 1.58
CA ASN A 156 -8.36 33.78 2.04
C ASN A 156 -8.24 32.35 2.59
N PHE A 157 -9.25 31.91 3.34
CA PHE A 157 -9.28 30.54 3.83
C PHE A 157 -9.38 29.52 2.70
N GLN A 158 -10.12 29.80 1.62
CA GLN A 158 -10.25 28.89 0.48
C GLN A 158 -8.89 28.63 -0.19
N GLN A 159 -8.02 29.64 -0.28
CA GLN A 159 -6.64 29.45 -0.75
C GLN A 159 -5.83 28.52 0.17
N PHE A 160 -5.94 28.71 1.49
CA PHE A 160 -5.30 27.84 2.48
C PHE A 160 -5.86 26.41 2.45
N ALA A 161 -7.18 26.25 2.33
CA ALA A 161 -7.85 24.96 2.22
C ALA A 161 -7.39 24.19 0.97
N GLY A 162 -7.06 24.88 -0.13
CA GLY A 162 -6.42 24.27 -1.29
C GLY A 162 -5.10 23.56 -0.96
N GLN A 163 -4.27 24.13 -0.08
CA GLN A 163 -3.02 23.49 0.37
C GLN A 163 -3.29 22.26 1.24
N ILE A 164 -4.33 22.30 2.08
CA ILE A 164 -4.77 21.14 2.86
C ILE A 164 -5.23 20.02 1.92
N ARG A 165 -6.07 20.33 0.92
CA ARG A 165 -6.59 19.33 -0.03
C ARG A 165 -5.46 18.58 -0.74
N VAL A 166 -4.48 19.28 -1.29
CA VAL A 166 -3.32 18.64 -1.95
C VAL A 166 -2.56 17.72 -1.00
N TRP A 167 -2.44 18.10 0.28
CA TRP A 167 -1.80 17.26 1.29
C TRP A 167 -2.65 16.04 1.64
N VAL A 168 -3.96 16.20 1.81
CA VAL A 168 -4.91 15.11 2.08
C VAL A 168 -4.94 14.10 0.93
N GLU A 169 -5.02 14.57 -0.32
CA GLU A 169 -4.97 13.71 -1.51
C GLU A 169 -3.71 12.84 -1.55
N LYS A 170 -2.56 13.39 -1.13
CA LYS A 170 -1.31 12.62 -1.01
C LYS A 170 -1.38 11.57 0.09
N LEU A 171 -2.01 11.87 1.22
CA LEU A 171 -2.21 10.88 2.29
C LEU A 171 -3.13 9.75 1.83
N ASP A 172 -4.25 10.08 1.20
CA ASP A 172 -5.21 9.09 0.70
C ASP A 172 -4.58 8.20 -0.38
N HIS A 173 -3.80 8.79 -1.29
CA HIS A 173 -3.06 8.02 -2.29
C HIS A 173 -2.05 7.05 -1.66
N ASN A 174 -1.27 7.52 -0.68
CA ASN A 174 -0.29 6.69 0.01
C ASN A 174 -0.96 5.56 0.81
N LEU A 175 -2.10 5.83 1.44
CA LEU A 175 -2.89 4.80 2.13
C LEU A 175 -3.42 3.75 1.15
N GLY A 176 -3.97 4.19 0.00
CA GLY A 176 -4.43 3.29 -1.05
C GLY A 176 -3.33 2.37 -1.57
N LEU A 177 -2.13 2.91 -1.83
CA LEU A 177 -0.97 2.11 -2.24
C LEU A 177 -0.56 1.08 -1.18
N GLN A 178 -0.57 1.45 0.10
CA GLN A 178 -0.26 0.51 1.18
C GLN A 178 -1.27 -0.64 1.27
N MET A 179 -2.57 -0.34 1.12
CA MET A 179 -3.60 -1.37 1.09
C MET A 179 -3.40 -2.33 -0.09
N GLN A 180 -3.14 -1.81 -1.29
CA GLN A 180 -2.92 -2.63 -2.49
C GLN A 180 -1.70 -3.54 -2.35
N LEU A 181 -0.57 -3.02 -1.84
CA LEU A 181 0.63 -3.83 -1.63
C LEU A 181 0.41 -4.95 -0.61
N ARG A 182 -0.39 -4.71 0.42
CA ARG A 182 -0.75 -5.76 1.39
C ARG A 182 -1.67 -6.82 0.78
N GLN A 183 -2.68 -6.40 0.02
CA GLN A 183 -3.57 -7.33 -0.69
C GLN A 183 -2.77 -8.24 -1.63
N GLN A 184 -1.86 -7.68 -2.42
CA GLN A 184 -0.99 -8.45 -3.31
C GLN A 184 -0.10 -9.46 -2.56
N ARG A 185 0.43 -9.09 -1.38
CA ARG A 185 1.20 -10.02 -0.54
C ARG A 185 0.34 -11.14 0.00
N ALA A 186 -0.84 -10.82 0.52
CA ALA A 186 -1.78 -11.82 1.04
C ALA A 186 -2.24 -12.79 -0.06
N GLU A 187 -2.51 -12.29 -1.26
CA GLU A 187 -2.84 -13.10 -2.44
C GLU A 187 -1.67 -14.00 -2.86
N ALA A 188 -0.44 -13.48 -2.90
CA ALA A 188 0.75 -14.26 -3.22
C ALA A 188 1.03 -15.36 -2.18
N GLU A 189 0.86 -15.05 -0.90
CA GLU A 189 1.00 -16.02 0.19
C GLU A 189 -0.08 -17.11 0.13
N ALA A 190 -1.34 -16.74 -0.14
CA ALA A 190 -2.44 -17.69 -0.31
C ALA A 190 -2.22 -18.60 -1.53
N ALA A 191 -1.73 -18.04 -2.65
CA ALA A 191 -1.39 -18.81 -3.84
C ALA A 191 -0.22 -19.78 -3.57
N ALA A 192 0.82 -19.34 -2.86
CA ALA A 192 1.94 -20.21 -2.47
C ALA A 192 1.48 -21.35 -1.54
N GLN A 193 0.58 -21.08 -0.59
CA GLN A 193 0.00 -22.11 0.28
C GLN A 193 -0.86 -23.11 -0.50
N ALA A 194 -1.71 -22.63 -1.42
CA ALA A 194 -2.51 -23.50 -2.27
C ALA A 194 -1.64 -24.43 -3.13
N ARG A 195 -0.54 -23.91 -3.69
CA ARG A 195 0.46 -24.70 -4.43
C ARG A 195 1.16 -25.72 -3.54
N ALA A 196 1.54 -25.36 -2.32
CA ALA A 196 2.16 -26.28 -1.38
C ALA A 196 1.21 -27.43 -1.00
N LEU A 197 -0.07 -27.14 -0.77
CA LEU A 197 -1.09 -28.16 -0.50
C LEU A 197 -1.31 -29.09 -1.71
N ALA A 198 -1.36 -28.54 -2.92
CA ALA A 198 -1.47 -29.36 -4.14
C ALA A 198 -0.26 -30.29 -4.33
N ARG A 199 0.97 -29.80 -4.06
CA ARG A 199 2.19 -30.62 -4.07
C ARG A 199 2.14 -31.73 -3.01
N ALA A 200 1.66 -31.43 -1.81
CA ALA A 200 1.55 -32.42 -0.73
C ALA A 200 0.54 -33.53 -1.05
N GLN A 201 -0.64 -33.18 -1.58
CA GLN A 201 -1.65 -34.16 -2.00
C GLN A 201 -1.13 -35.11 -3.09
N LYS A 202 -0.40 -34.56 -4.07
CA LYS A 202 0.20 -35.39 -5.13
C LYS A 202 1.30 -36.33 -4.61
N ALA A 203 2.04 -35.91 -3.58
CA ALA A 203 3.04 -36.76 -2.93
C ALA A 203 2.41 -37.91 -2.12
N GLU A 204 1.22 -37.69 -1.53
CA GLU A 204 0.47 -38.74 -0.83
C GLU A 204 -0.19 -39.76 -1.78
N GLU A 205 -0.57 -39.34 -3.00
CA GLU A 205 -1.13 -40.22 -4.03
C GLU A 205 -0.07 -41.11 -4.72
N GLN A 206 1.23 -40.87 -4.48
CA GLN A 206 2.28 -41.73 -5.00
C GLN A 206 2.27 -43.08 -4.27
N PRO A 207 1.97 -44.20 -4.95
CA PRO A 207 1.89 -45.49 -4.30
C PRO A 207 3.25 -45.86 -3.68
N PRO A 208 3.27 -46.46 -2.48
CA PRO A 208 4.51 -46.90 -1.86
C PRO A 208 5.26 -47.81 -2.82
N GLN A 209 6.46 -47.40 -3.24
CA GLN A 209 7.27 -48.20 -4.14
C GLN A 209 7.57 -49.54 -3.44
N PRO A 210 7.32 -50.69 -4.10
CA PRO A 210 7.71 -51.99 -3.56
C PRO A 210 9.21 -51.97 -3.25
N ASP A 211 9.63 -52.58 -2.13
CA ASP A 211 11.05 -52.80 -1.78
C ASP A 211 11.66 -53.73 -2.85
N LEU A 212 12.06 -53.13 -3.96
CA LEU A 212 12.76 -53.76 -5.06
C LEU A 212 14.25 -53.61 -4.81
N GLU A 213 15.02 -54.63 -5.18
CA GLU A 213 16.47 -54.53 -5.27
C GLU A 213 16.87 -53.34 -6.16
N PRO A 214 17.91 -52.56 -5.81
CA PRO A 214 18.26 -51.32 -6.52
C PRO A 214 18.42 -51.49 -8.04
N ALA A 215 19.00 -52.61 -8.49
CA ALA A 215 19.14 -52.90 -9.91
C ALA A 215 17.79 -53.08 -10.62
N ALA A 216 16.80 -53.69 -9.96
CA ALA A 216 15.45 -53.85 -10.49
C ALA A 216 14.70 -52.51 -10.51
N GLN A 217 14.93 -51.65 -9.51
CA GLN A 217 14.37 -50.29 -9.46
C GLN A 217 14.91 -49.42 -10.61
N ILE A 218 16.23 -49.45 -10.87
CA ILE A 218 16.84 -48.76 -12.00
C ILE A 218 16.30 -49.28 -13.34
N ALA A 219 16.14 -50.61 -13.49
CA ALA A 219 15.57 -51.19 -14.69
C ALA A 219 14.11 -50.77 -14.92
N LEU A 220 13.33 -50.63 -13.84
CA LEU A 220 11.96 -50.12 -13.88
C LEU A 220 11.93 -48.66 -14.36
N TRP A 221 12.80 -47.81 -13.82
CA TRP A 221 12.91 -46.41 -14.23
C TRP A 221 13.34 -46.28 -15.70
N ARG A 222 14.30 -47.06 -16.17
CA ARG A 222 14.70 -47.10 -17.59
C ARG A 222 13.56 -47.53 -18.50
N LYS A 223 12.79 -48.55 -18.08
CA LYS A 223 11.63 -49.02 -18.81
C LYS A 223 10.53 -47.96 -18.90
N ALA A 224 10.27 -47.24 -17.79
CA ALA A 224 9.31 -46.14 -17.76
C ALA A 224 9.76 -44.94 -18.60
N ALA A 225 11.06 -44.60 -18.54
CA ALA A 225 11.66 -43.52 -19.30
C ALA A 225 11.71 -43.79 -20.81
N GLY A 226 11.72 -45.07 -21.23
CA GLY A 226 11.87 -45.46 -22.64
C GLY A 226 13.28 -45.23 -23.19
N PHE A 227 14.27 -44.99 -22.33
CA PHE A 227 15.68 -44.82 -22.70
C PHE A 227 16.63 -45.30 -21.60
N SER A 228 17.91 -45.43 -21.96
CA SER A 228 19.01 -45.69 -21.05
C SER A 228 20.29 -45.07 -21.60
N GLY A 229 21.13 -44.50 -20.75
CA GLY A 229 22.38 -43.88 -21.17
C GLY A 229 23.48 -44.02 -20.14
N THR A 230 24.34 -43.01 -20.03
CA THR A 230 25.36 -42.98 -18.98
C THR A 230 24.66 -42.73 -17.65
N SER A 231 24.93 -43.56 -16.64
CA SER A 231 24.26 -43.46 -15.35
C SER A 231 25.24 -43.50 -14.18
N ASP A 232 24.89 -42.82 -13.10
CA ASP A 232 25.53 -42.95 -11.79
C ASP A 232 24.48 -43.01 -10.69
N VAL A 233 24.85 -43.62 -9.57
CA VAL A 233 23.95 -43.90 -8.45
C VAL A 233 24.67 -43.72 -7.12
N GLY A 234 23.98 -43.12 -6.16
CA GLY A 234 24.38 -43.07 -4.76
C GLY A 234 23.43 -43.89 -3.91
N TYR A 235 23.98 -44.51 -2.87
CA TYR A 235 23.23 -45.36 -1.95
C TYR A 235 23.23 -44.77 -0.54
N THR A 236 22.16 -44.97 0.19
CA THR A 236 22.09 -44.73 1.63
C THR A 236 22.88 -45.80 2.39
N GLU A 237 23.11 -45.58 3.69
CA GLU A 237 23.73 -46.60 4.57
C GLU A 237 22.96 -47.94 4.57
N ASP A 238 21.64 -47.87 4.41
CA ASP A 238 20.74 -49.04 4.31
C ASP A 238 20.75 -49.74 2.93
N GLY A 239 21.62 -49.32 2.00
CA GLY A 239 21.75 -49.90 0.66
C GLY A 239 20.65 -49.53 -0.35
N LYS A 240 19.72 -48.64 0.02
CA LYS A 240 18.69 -48.09 -0.88
C LYS A 240 19.28 -46.98 -1.76
N ILE A 241 18.66 -46.72 -2.91
CA ILE A 241 19.07 -45.62 -3.78
C ILE A 241 18.74 -44.28 -3.10
N ASP A 242 19.76 -43.45 -2.87
CA ASP A 242 19.64 -42.08 -2.32
C ASP A 242 19.43 -41.08 -3.45
N TRP A 243 20.24 -41.21 -4.50
CA TRP A 243 20.13 -40.41 -5.72
C TRP A 243 20.53 -41.24 -6.94
N PHE A 244 19.94 -40.93 -8.10
CA PHE A 244 20.24 -41.59 -9.36
C PHE A 244 20.13 -40.62 -10.52
N ILE A 245 21.04 -40.76 -11.49
CA ILE A 245 21.04 -40.01 -12.75
C ILE A 245 21.26 -40.98 -13.90
N ASP A 246 20.46 -40.86 -14.95
CA ASP A 246 20.65 -41.56 -16.22
C ASP A 246 20.47 -40.59 -17.38
N LEU A 247 21.49 -40.46 -18.22
CA LEU A 247 21.61 -39.42 -19.24
C LEU A 247 21.82 -40.03 -20.62
N ASP A 248 20.82 -39.80 -21.48
CA ASP A 248 20.86 -40.14 -22.90
C ASP A 248 21.69 -39.09 -23.69
N PRO A 249 22.51 -39.49 -24.67
CA PRO A 249 23.25 -38.56 -25.53
C PRO A 249 22.41 -37.52 -26.28
N ARG A 250 21.10 -37.75 -26.44
CA ARG A 250 20.12 -36.81 -27.02
C ARG A 250 19.60 -35.78 -26.03
N GLY A 251 20.03 -35.85 -24.76
CA GLY A 251 19.64 -34.91 -23.71
C GLY A 251 18.37 -35.27 -22.97
N ARG A 252 17.87 -36.51 -23.11
CA ARG A 252 16.85 -37.07 -22.19
C ARG A 252 17.53 -37.49 -20.89
N ILE A 253 16.87 -37.24 -19.76
CA ILE A 253 17.45 -37.45 -18.45
C ILE A 253 16.42 -38.03 -17.46
N THR A 254 16.86 -39.03 -16.69
CA THR A 254 16.13 -39.53 -15.53
C THR A 254 16.86 -39.06 -14.29
N LEU A 255 16.15 -38.40 -13.38
CA LEU A 255 16.68 -37.93 -12.11
C LEU A 255 15.87 -38.54 -10.98
N HIS A 256 16.57 -39.01 -9.95
CA HIS A 256 15.98 -39.43 -8.69
C HIS A 256 16.74 -38.79 -7.54
N ALA A 257 16.02 -38.14 -6.62
CA ALA A 257 16.51 -37.66 -5.33
C ALA A 257 15.29 -37.37 -4.44
N ASP A 258 15.46 -37.37 -3.11
CA ASP A 258 14.40 -37.06 -2.15
C ASP A 258 13.09 -37.85 -2.37
N ARG A 259 13.23 -39.13 -2.76
CA ARG A 259 12.14 -40.07 -3.09
C ARG A 259 11.29 -39.68 -4.30
N HIS A 260 11.71 -38.69 -5.07
CA HIS A 260 11.05 -38.26 -6.29
C HIS A 260 11.84 -38.74 -7.50
N THR A 261 11.16 -39.33 -8.49
CA THR A 261 11.76 -39.67 -9.80
C THR A 261 11.09 -38.87 -10.89
N ILE A 262 11.87 -38.28 -11.80
CA ILE A 262 11.36 -37.63 -13.01
C ILE A 262 12.07 -38.16 -14.24
N HIS A 263 11.34 -38.22 -15.35
CA HIS A 263 11.85 -38.53 -16.69
C HIS A 263 11.55 -37.33 -17.57
N THR A 264 12.58 -36.58 -17.98
CA THR A 264 12.41 -35.32 -18.72
C THR A 264 13.59 -35.09 -19.66
N THR A 265 13.76 -33.86 -20.15
CA THR A 265 14.86 -33.42 -21.01
C THR A 265 15.69 -32.34 -20.32
N LEU A 266 16.93 -32.18 -20.75
CA LEU A 266 17.80 -31.08 -20.33
C LEU A 266 17.47 -29.74 -21.02
N LEU A 267 16.39 -29.68 -21.81
CA LEU A 267 16.03 -28.46 -22.53
C LEU A 267 15.57 -27.39 -21.54
N GLY A 268 16.34 -26.31 -21.45
CA GLY A 268 16.09 -25.23 -20.49
C GLY A 268 16.42 -25.58 -19.04
N ALA A 269 17.18 -26.66 -18.81
CA ALA A 269 17.69 -27.01 -17.49
C ALA A 269 18.80 -26.06 -17.04
N THR A 270 18.98 -25.93 -15.73
CA THR A 270 20.08 -25.18 -15.11
C THR A 270 20.87 -26.10 -14.19
N ILE A 271 22.19 -25.97 -14.22
CA ILE A 271 23.12 -26.81 -13.45
C ILE A 271 23.90 -25.91 -12.51
N ALA A 272 23.91 -26.24 -11.22
CA ALA A 272 24.61 -25.45 -10.21
C ALA A 272 25.51 -26.34 -9.35
N SER A 273 26.71 -25.83 -9.04
CA SER A 273 27.58 -26.43 -8.04
C SER A 273 27.10 -26.06 -6.64
N LEU A 274 26.86 -27.04 -5.79
CA LEU A 274 26.73 -26.81 -4.36
C LEU A 274 27.96 -27.35 -3.63
N ALA A 275 28.15 -26.95 -2.38
CA ALA A 275 29.26 -27.41 -1.56
C ALA A 275 29.09 -28.91 -1.23
N GLY A 276 29.66 -29.77 -2.08
CA GLY A 276 29.62 -31.23 -1.92
C GLY A 276 28.55 -31.95 -2.77
N GLU A 277 27.71 -31.22 -3.49
CA GLU A 277 26.59 -31.75 -4.28
C GLU A 277 26.53 -31.07 -5.65
N LEU A 278 25.79 -31.67 -6.57
CA LEU A 278 25.43 -31.05 -7.86
C LEU A 278 23.92 -30.87 -7.89
N GLU A 279 23.47 -29.64 -8.09
CA GLU A 279 22.05 -29.35 -8.28
C GLU A 279 21.74 -29.28 -9.77
N VAL A 280 20.73 -30.05 -10.19
CA VAL A 280 20.21 -30.07 -11.55
C VAL A 280 18.76 -29.68 -11.49
N ALA A 281 18.41 -28.51 -12.04
CA ALA A 281 17.03 -28.05 -12.12
C ALA A 281 16.50 -28.21 -13.53
N VAL A 282 15.36 -28.88 -13.67
CA VAL A 282 14.76 -29.29 -14.94
C VAL A 282 13.31 -28.83 -15.05
N ARG A 283 12.80 -28.75 -16.28
CA ARG A 283 11.37 -28.53 -16.52
C ARG A 283 10.62 -29.82 -16.22
N ASP A 284 9.58 -29.72 -15.41
CA ASP A 284 8.64 -30.80 -15.18
C ASP A 284 7.39 -30.65 -16.06
N ASP A 285 6.41 -31.53 -15.87
CA ASP A 285 5.15 -31.51 -16.62
C ASP A 285 4.27 -30.29 -16.33
N TYR A 286 4.57 -29.53 -15.26
CA TYR A 286 3.82 -28.33 -14.85
C TYR A 286 4.49 -27.02 -15.28
N TRP A 287 5.72 -27.10 -15.78
CA TRP A 287 6.44 -25.93 -16.25
C TRP A 287 5.70 -25.24 -17.40
N SER A 288 5.53 -23.92 -17.29
CA SER A 288 4.98 -23.09 -18.36
C SER A 288 5.66 -21.73 -18.39
N GLU A 289 5.49 -20.96 -19.46
CA GLU A 289 6.02 -19.59 -19.51
C GLU A 289 5.44 -18.68 -18.41
N ALA A 290 4.20 -18.94 -17.98
CA ALA A 290 3.56 -18.22 -16.88
C ALA A 290 4.09 -18.66 -15.50
N GLU A 291 4.61 -19.89 -15.39
CA GLU A 291 5.14 -20.47 -14.15
C GLU A 291 6.51 -21.11 -14.42
N PRO A 292 7.59 -20.29 -14.48
CA PRO A 292 8.88 -20.72 -14.98
C PRO A 292 9.75 -21.44 -13.93
N GLU A 293 9.18 -21.89 -12.81
CA GLU A 293 9.91 -22.57 -11.75
C GLU A 293 10.45 -23.93 -12.24
N LEU A 294 11.74 -24.18 -12.04
CA LEU A 294 12.37 -25.45 -12.36
C LEU A 294 12.36 -26.37 -11.13
N GLN A 295 12.08 -27.65 -11.34
CA GLN A 295 12.18 -28.67 -10.30
C GLN A 295 13.65 -29.02 -10.09
N SER A 296 14.19 -28.80 -8.89
CA SER A 296 15.60 -29.07 -8.59
C SER A 296 15.82 -30.44 -7.93
N PHE A 297 16.90 -31.09 -8.35
CA PHE A 297 17.38 -32.36 -7.81
C PHE A 297 18.82 -32.20 -7.33
N ARG A 298 19.08 -32.58 -6.09
CA ARG A 298 20.42 -32.59 -5.50
C ARG A 298 21.02 -33.98 -5.60
N LEU A 299 22.11 -34.08 -6.32
CA LEU A 299 22.76 -35.34 -6.68
C LEU A 299 24.20 -35.36 -6.18
N PHE A 300 24.81 -36.54 -6.21
CA PHE A 300 26.22 -36.73 -5.88
C PHE A 300 26.60 -36.36 -4.44
N LYS A 301 25.65 -36.42 -3.52
CA LYS A 301 25.91 -36.34 -2.09
C LYS A 301 26.90 -37.44 -1.70
N GLY A 302 28.01 -37.03 -1.08
CA GLY A 302 29.10 -37.93 -0.68
C GLY A 302 30.03 -38.39 -1.81
N ALA A 303 29.80 -38.02 -3.07
CA ALA A 303 30.67 -38.41 -4.18
C ALA A 303 32.01 -37.66 -4.17
N HIS A 304 33.01 -38.14 -4.94
CA HIS A 304 34.27 -37.42 -5.13
C HIS A 304 34.08 -36.15 -5.97
N SER A 305 34.91 -35.12 -5.75
CA SER A 305 34.85 -33.85 -6.49
C SER A 305 35.00 -34.02 -8.01
N ASP A 306 35.84 -34.95 -8.44
CA ASP A 306 36.13 -35.18 -9.86
C ASP A 306 34.94 -35.79 -10.59
N VAL A 307 34.20 -36.69 -9.93
CA VAL A 307 32.95 -37.26 -10.47
C VAL A 307 31.91 -36.16 -10.65
N ARG A 308 31.71 -35.31 -9.62
CA ARG A 308 30.80 -34.16 -9.72
C ARG A 308 31.18 -33.21 -10.85
N ARG A 309 32.47 -32.92 -11.00
CA ARG A 309 32.99 -32.05 -12.06
C ARG A 309 32.75 -32.64 -13.45
N ALA A 310 33.08 -33.92 -13.65
CA ALA A 310 32.89 -34.60 -14.92
C ALA A 310 31.40 -34.64 -15.34
N TRP A 311 30.51 -34.87 -14.37
CA TRP A 311 29.07 -34.84 -14.61
C TRP A 311 28.54 -33.45 -14.94
N ARG A 312 28.99 -32.42 -14.22
CA ARG A 312 28.66 -31.04 -14.57
C ARG A 312 29.04 -30.73 -16.00
N GLU A 313 30.30 -30.96 -16.37
CA GLU A 313 30.80 -30.68 -17.71
C GLU A 313 29.97 -31.42 -18.78
N ARG A 314 29.62 -32.69 -18.54
CA ARG A 314 28.77 -33.48 -19.44
C ARG A 314 27.36 -32.88 -19.60
N LEU A 315 26.74 -32.49 -18.50
CA LEU A 315 25.39 -31.90 -18.51
C LEU A 315 25.38 -30.53 -19.19
N GLU A 316 26.36 -29.68 -18.90
CA GLU A 316 26.50 -28.35 -19.50
C GLU A 316 26.67 -28.45 -21.02
N ILE A 317 27.54 -29.36 -21.50
CA ILE A 317 27.74 -29.60 -22.93
C ILE A 317 26.43 -30.00 -23.63
N LEU A 318 25.62 -30.88 -23.02
CA LEU A 318 24.35 -31.29 -23.63
C LEU A 318 23.28 -30.21 -23.57
N CYS A 319 23.23 -29.42 -22.48
CA CYS A 319 22.35 -28.26 -22.40
C CYS A 319 22.65 -27.25 -23.51
N ASP A 320 23.94 -26.97 -23.75
CA ASP A 320 24.39 -26.05 -24.79
C ASP A 320 24.02 -26.57 -26.19
N LYS A 321 24.24 -27.86 -26.47
CA LYS A 321 23.86 -28.49 -27.74
C LYS A 321 22.36 -28.45 -28.00
N LEU A 322 21.54 -28.71 -26.98
CA LEU A 322 20.08 -28.60 -27.07
C LEU A 322 19.64 -27.16 -27.34
N ARG A 323 20.23 -26.20 -26.62
CA ARG A 323 19.93 -24.77 -26.79
C ARG A 323 20.28 -24.26 -28.18
N ASN A 324 21.36 -24.78 -28.78
CA ASN A 324 21.79 -24.45 -30.13
C ASN A 324 21.06 -25.25 -31.22
N GLY A 325 20.21 -26.20 -30.85
CA GLY A 325 19.50 -27.07 -31.80
C GLY A 325 20.38 -28.11 -32.50
N GLU A 326 21.59 -28.39 -31.99
CA GLU A 326 22.51 -29.38 -32.55
C GLU A 326 22.03 -30.82 -32.31
N ILE A 327 21.24 -31.01 -31.24
CA ILE A 327 20.60 -32.27 -30.88
C ILE A 327 19.14 -32.01 -30.52
N SER A 328 18.27 -33.01 -30.73
CA SER A 328 16.83 -32.93 -30.42
C SER A 328 16.45 -34.09 -29.49
N PRO A 329 15.65 -33.82 -28.44
CA PRO A 329 15.40 -34.80 -27.38
C PRO A 329 14.59 -36.02 -27.82
N GLY A 330 13.85 -35.96 -28.95
CA GLY A 330 13.23 -37.10 -29.62
C GLY A 330 12.16 -37.85 -28.82
#